data_AF-A0A4Q3CB22-F1
#
_entry.id   AF-A0A4Q3CB22-F1
#
_cell.length_a   1.000
_cell.length_b   1.000
_cell.length_c   1.000
_cell.angle_alpha   90.00
_cell.angle_beta   90.00
_cell.angle_gamma   90.00
#
_symmetry.space_group_name_H-M   'P 1'
#
loop_
_entity.id
_entity.type
_entity.pdbx_description
1 polymer ?
#
loop_
_entity_poly.entity_id
_entity_poly.type
_entity_poly.pdbx_seq_one_letter_code
_entity_poly.pdbx_strand_id
1 'polypeptide(L)'
;MSLFDDLRSQYINLAQPRLGAEVVFATDDFFADKARLIDPAPPVFIPGKYDENGKWMDGWESRRKRIPGHDWCVIRLGVSGLVAGFEIDTAHFTGNYPPGAEIEVCRSDAAVPGDDAGWIKVTGRLALKGDDRIYVP
;
A
#
# COMPACT_ATOMS: atom_id res chain seq x y z
N MET A 1 -17.78 9.54 14.43
CA MET A 1 -16.38 9.51 13.97
C MET A 1 -16.06 8.06 13.72
N SER A 2 -15.58 7.69 12.53
CA SER A 2 -15.20 6.29 12.29
C SER A 2 -14.00 5.93 13.18
N LEU A 3 -13.78 4.63 13.46
CA LEU A 3 -12.56 4.15 14.13
C LEU A 3 -11.31 4.73 13.46
N PHE A 4 -11.40 4.87 12.14
CA PHE A 4 -10.33 5.36 11.31
C PHE A 4 -10.04 6.86 11.47
N ASP A 5 -11.09 7.69 11.55
CA ASP A 5 -10.95 9.13 11.83
C ASP A 5 -10.32 9.36 13.22
N ASP A 6 -10.64 8.50 14.19
CA ASP A 6 -10.06 8.54 15.54
C ASP A 6 -8.56 8.24 15.52
N LEU A 7 -8.16 7.17 14.83
CA LEU A 7 -6.75 6.80 14.69
C LEU A 7 -5.92 7.87 13.95
N ARG A 8 -6.45 8.44 12.85
CA ARG A 8 -5.80 9.55 12.14
C ARG A 8 -5.67 10.82 12.99
N SER A 9 -6.50 10.99 14.01
CA SER A 9 -6.38 12.10 14.96
C SER A 9 -5.36 11.87 16.06
N GLN A 10 -5.07 10.60 16.39
CA GLN A 10 -4.16 10.20 17.46
C GLN A 10 -2.72 9.95 16.99
N TYR A 11 -2.54 9.49 15.74
CA TYR A 11 -1.24 9.07 15.21
C TYR A 11 -0.84 9.84 13.96
N ILE A 12 0.47 9.99 13.77
CA ILE A 12 1.06 10.55 12.55
C ILE A 12 1.08 9.44 11.48
N ASN A 13 0.61 9.75 10.27
CA ASN A 13 0.83 8.88 9.11
C ASN A 13 2.31 8.94 8.69
N LEU A 14 3.08 7.92 9.04
CA LEU A 14 4.51 7.82 8.70
C LEU A 14 4.76 7.63 7.19
N ALA A 15 3.75 7.17 6.44
CA ALA A 15 3.80 7.04 4.98
C ALA A 15 3.42 8.34 4.25
N GLN A 16 3.25 9.45 4.94
CA GLN A 16 2.87 10.74 4.34
C GLN A 16 3.99 11.31 3.45
N PRO A 17 3.78 11.57 2.14
CA PRO A 17 4.83 12.06 1.23
C PRO A 17 5.48 13.37 1.67
N ARG A 18 4.74 14.25 2.36
CA ARG A 18 5.28 15.51 2.93
C ARG A 18 6.34 15.31 4.00
N LEU A 19 6.41 14.12 4.61
CA LEU A 19 7.48 13.73 5.52
C LEU A 19 8.69 13.13 4.79
N GLY A 20 8.64 13.04 3.45
CA GLY A 20 9.67 12.36 2.64
C GLY A 20 9.43 10.87 2.42
N ALA A 21 8.22 10.38 2.73
CA ALA A 21 7.86 8.99 2.45
C ALA A 21 7.76 8.73 0.94
N GLU A 22 8.13 7.52 0.53
CA GLU A 22 8.22 7.15 -0.88
C GLU A 22 8.02 5.64 -1.06
N VAL A 23 7.32 5.24 -2.13
CA VAL A 23 7.25 3.83 -2.53
C VAL A 23 8.43 3.52 -3.45
N VAL A 24 9.51 3.04 -2.85
CA VAL A 24 10.84 2.94 -3.49
C VAL A 24 11.01 1.73 -4.41
N PHE A 25 10.11 0.75 -4.31
CA PHE A 25 10.16 -0.47 -5.11
C PHE A 25 8.78 -1.10 -5.26
N ALA A 26 8.51 -1.74 -6.41
CA ALA A 26 7.45 -2.74 -6.56
C ALA A 26 7.91 -3.83 -7.52
N THR A 27 7.41 -5.05 -7.33
CA THR A 27 7.69 -6.16 -8.26
C THR A 27 7.05 -5.95 -9.63
N ASP A 28 5.90 -5.27 -9.67
CA ASP A 28 5.17 -4.95 -10.89
C ASP A 28 4.16 -3.82 -10.63
N ASP A 29 4.26 -2.72 -11.38
CA ASP A 29 3.37 -1.53 -11.32
C ASP A 29 2.79 -1.19 -12.70
N PHE A 30 2.58 -2.21 -13.53
CA PHE A 30 2.21 -2.08 -14.93
C PHE A 30 0.90 -1.32 -15.19
N PHE A 31 -0.18 -1.61 -14.45
CA PHE A 31 -1.49 -1.00 -14.71
C PHE A 31 -1.70 0.31 -13.94
N ALA A 32 -1.15 0.43 -12.73
CA ALA A 32 -1.20 1.66 -11.96
C ALA A 32 0.03 1.80 -11.05
N ASP A 33 0.60 3.01 -11.00
CA ASP A 33 1.86 3.31 -10.32
C ASP A 33 1.74 3.11 -8.80
N LYS A 34 2.70 2.37 -8.23
CA LYS A 34 2.86 2.13 -6.79
C LYS A 34 2.88 3.41 -5.95
N ALA A 35 3.34 4.54 -6.50
CA ALA A 35 3.41 5.82 -5.80
C ALA A 35 2.02 6.33 -5.35
N ARG A 36 0.94 5.86 -5.98
CA ARG A 36 -0.45 6.22 -5.63
C ARG A 36 -0.90 5.62 -4.29
N LEU A 37 -0.22 4.58 -3.77
CA LEU A 37 -0.55 3.95 -2.47
C LEU A 37 -0.48 4.92 -1.29
N ILE A 38 0.37 5.93 -1.39
CA ILE A 38 0.64 6.88 -0.31
C ILE A 38 0.13 8.29 -0.61
N ASP A 39 -0.72 8.45 -1.63
CA ASP A 39 -1.36 9.73 -1.89
C ASP A 39 -2.26 10.11 -0.70
N PRO A 40 -2.10 11.31 -0.10
CA PRO A 40 -2.96 11.74 1.01
C PRO A 40 -4.42 11.98 0.62
N ALA A 41 -4.72 12.17 -0.66
CA ALA A 41 -6.09 12.36 -1.13
C ALA A 41 -6.89 11.06 -1.01
N PRO A 42 -8.21 11.13 -0.73
CA PRO A 42 -9.07 9.97 -0.84
C PRO A 42 -9.04 9.37 -2.26
N PRO A 43 -8.95 8.04 -2.43
CA PRO A 43 -8.93 7.42 -3.74
C PRO A 43 -10.17 7.78 -4.57
N VAL A 44 -9.98 8.12 -5.84
CA VAL A 44 -11.07 8.47 -6.75
C VAL A 44 -11.23 7.49 -7.90
N PHE A 45 -12.48 7.35 -8.36
CA PHE A 45 -12.79 6.66 -9.60
C PHE A 45 -13.20 7.65 -10.68
N ILE A 46 -12.51 7.63 -11.83
CA ILE A 46 -12.78 8.54 -12.94
C ILE A 46 -13.25 7.71 -14.15
N PRO A 47 -14.56 7.63 -14.42
CA PRO A 47 -15.09 6.93 -15.58
C PRO A 47 -14.47 7.46 -16.88
N GLY A 48 -14.00 6.54 -17.73
CA GLY A 48 -13.43 6.90 -19.04
C GLY A 48 -11.99 7.44 -19.01
N LYS A 49 -11.33 7.46 -17.85
CA LYS A 49 -9.89 7.79 -17.75
C LYS A 49 -9.04 6.54 -17.94
N TYR A 50 -8.00 6.67 -18.75
CA TYR A 50 -7.07 5.60 -19.10
C TYR A 50 -5.62 6.10 -18.99
N ASP A 51 -4.74 5.24 -18.53
CA ASP A 51 -3.29 5.34 -18.68
C ASP A 51 -2.86 4.57 -19.94
N GLU A 52 -1.56 4.57 -20.24
CA GLU A 52 -1.00 3.85 -21.40
C GLU A 52 -1.33 2.35 -21.40
N ASN A 53 -1.40 1.75 -20.22
CA ASN A 53 -1.54 0.30 -20.05
C ASN A 53 -2.96 -0.17 -19.71
N GLY A 54 -3.93 0.73 -19.58
CA GLY A 54 -5.29 0.35 -19.22
C GLY A 54 -6.10 1.45 -18.58
N LYS A 55 -7.17 1.05 -17.89
CA LYS A 55 -8.02 1.98 -17.14
C LYS A 55 -7.19 2.60 -16.03
N TRP A 56 -7.28 3.92 -15.88
CA TRP A 56 -6.59 4.61 -14.80
C TRP A 56 -7.23 4.22 -13.46
N MET A 57 -6.41 3.74 -12.52
CA MET A 57 -6.82 3.42 -11.15
C MET A 57 -6.05 4.28 -10.16
N ASP A 58 -6.75 4.77 -9.13
CA ASP A 58 -6.16 5.54 -8.05
C ASP A 58 -5.66 4.62 -6.93
N GLY A 59 -4.54 3.98 -7.20
CA GLY A 59 -3.92 2.96 -6.36
C GLY A 59 -2.82 2.23 -7.12
N TRP A 60 -2.37 1.09 -6.59
CA TRP A 60 -1.36 0.25 -7.24
C TRP A 60 -1.99 -0.99 -7.85
N GLU A 61 -1.68 -1.27 -9.12
CA GLU A 61 -2.21 -2.43 -9.83
C GLU A 61 -1.12 -3.13 -10.66
N SER A 62 -0.85 -4.39 -10.31
CA SER A 62 0.04 -5.28 -11.06
C SER A 62 -0.72 -6.08 -12.12
N ARG A 63 0.02 -6.72 -13.02
CA ARG A 63 -0.52 -7.72 -13.94
C ARG A 63 -0.96 -8.96 -13.17
N ARG A 64 -1.99 -9.64 -13.70
CA ARG A 64 -2.40 -10.94 -13.18
C ARG A 64 -1.24 -11.94 -13.21
N LYS A 65 -0.79 -12.35 -12.03
CA LYS A 65 0.24 -13.37 -11.89
C LYS A 65 -0.30 -14.73 -12.31
N ARG A 66 0.43 -15.43 -13.19
CA ARG A 66 0.12 -16.79 -13.68
C ARG A 66 1.10 -17.85 -13.18
N ILE A 67 1.89 -17.48 -12.17
CA ILE A 67 2.87 -18.33 -11.49
C ILE A 67 2.64 -18.23 -9.98
N PRO A 68 3.08 -19.21 -9.19
CA PRO A 68 3.02 -19.12 -7.73
C PRO A 68 3.75 -17.89 -7.19
N GLY A 69 3.23 -17.29 -6.12
CA GLY A 69 3.82 -16.14 -5.45
C GLY A 69 2.83 -14.98 -5.28
N HIS A 70 3.36 -13.81 -4.95
CA HIS A 70 2.63 -12.57 -4.78
C HIS A 70 3.41 -11.40 -5.40
N ASP A 71 2.75 -10.25 -5.55
CA ASP A 71 3.43 -8.99 -5.81
C ASP A 71 3.60 -8.23 -4.49
N TRP A 72 4.69 -7.49 -4.38
CA TRP A 72 4.99 -6.69 -3.19
C TRP A 72 5.63 -5.35 -3.59
N CYS A 73 5.59 -4.40 -2.66
CA CYS A 73 6.23 -3.10 -2.79
C CYS A 73 6.93 -2.73 -1.48
N VAL A 74 7.86 -1.79 -1.55
CA VAL A 74 8.55 -1.25 -0.37
C VAL A 74 8.18 0.21 -0.22
N ILE A 75 7.64 0.55 0.95
CA ILE A 75 7.35 1.93 1.34
C ILE A 75 8.42 2.37 2.34
N ARG A 76 9.27 3.31 1.93
CA ARG A 76 10.15 4.03 2.84
C ARG A 76 9.33 5.07 3.58
N LEU A 77 9.25 4.93 4.90
CA LEU A 77 8.58 5.91 5.75
C LEU A 77 9.37 7.22 5.78
N GLY A 78 8.67 8.36 5.93
CA GLY A 78 9.31 9.67 5.93
C GLY A 78 10.22 9.91 7.14
N VAL A 79 9.91 9.26 8.26
CA VAL A 79 10.73 9.26 9.46
C VAL A 79 10.70 7.88 10.11
N SER A 80 11.77 7.49 10.80
CA SER A 80 11.77 6.28 11.63
C SER A 80 10.84 6.47 12.83
N GLY A 81 10.08 5.43 13.18
CA GLY A 81 9.15 5.48 14.30
C GLY A 81 8.64 4.09 14.70
N LEU A 82 7.86 4.07 15.78
CA LEU A 82 7.10 2.89 16.17
C LEU A 82 5.77 2.91 15.41
N VAL A 83 5.46 1.81 14.73
CA VAL A 83 4.21 1.67 13.98
C VAL A 83 3.13 1.15 14.93
N ALA A 84 2.06 1.92 15.09
CA ALA A 84 0.90 1.56 15.90
C ALA A 84 -0.21 0.85 15.10
N GLY A 85 -0.05 0.74 13.79
CA GLY A 85 -0.95 0.02 12.91
C GLY A 85 -0.87 0.46 11.45
N PHE A 86 -1.65 -0.20 10.61
CA PHE A 86 -1.66 -0.05 9.15
C PHE A 86 -3.09 0.08 8.64
N GLU A 87 -3.28 0.87 7.58
CA GLU A 87 -4.50 0.89 6.78
C GLU A 87 -4.21 0.17 5.45
N ILE A 88 -5.13 -0.69 5.02
CA ILE A 88 -5.18 -1.19 3.64
C ILE A 88 -6.53 -0.79 3.07
N ASP A 89 -6.50 0.04 2.03
CA ASP A 89 -7.66 0.53 1.30
C ASP A 89 -7.68 -0.08 -0.11
N THR A 90 -8.81 -0.67 -0.47
CA THR A 90 -9.05 -1.29 -1.79
C THR A 90 -10.16 -0.57 -2.55
N ALA A 91 -10.45 0.68 -2.19
CA ALA A 91 -11.44 1.54 -2.84
C ALA A 91 -11.37 1.43 -4.37
N HIS A 92 -12.53 1.25 -5.00
CA HIS A 92 -12.72 1.13 -6.46
C HIS A 92 -12.13 -0.12 -7.13
N PHE A 93 -11.36 -0.95 -6.43
CA PHE A 93 -10.93 -2.26 -6.89
C PHE A 93 -12.02 -3.31 -6.61
N THR A 94 -13.10 -3.31 -7.37
CA THR A 94 -14.30 -4.15 -7.08
C THR A 94 -14.22 -5.58 -7.62
N GLY A 95 -13.32 -5.85 -8.58
CA GLY A 95 -13.15 -7.19 -9.18
C GLY A 95 -11.71 -7.63 -9.39
N ASN A 96 -10.76 -6.74 -9.13
CA ASN A 96 -9.31 -6.93 -9.33
C ASN A 96 -8.50 -6.63 -8.05
N TYR A 97 -9.17 -6.51 -6.89
CA TYR A 97 -8.49 -6.41 -5.60
C TYR A 97 -7.66 -7.66 -5.30
N PRO A 98 -6.56 -7.54 -4.55
CA PRO A 98 -5.81 -8.70 -4.09
C PRO A 98 -6.66 -9.51 -3.10
N PRO A 99 -6.66 -10.85 -3.16
CA PRO A 99 -7.45 -11.68 -2.23
C PRO A 99 -6.91 -11.66 -0.80
N GLY A 100 -5.78 -11.00 -0.55
CA GLY A 100 -5.18 -10.83 0.76
C GLY A 100 -3.81 -10.16 0.70
N ALA A 101 -3.33 -9.69 1.84
CA ALA A 101 -2.04 -9.02 1.99
C ALA A 101 -1.34 -9.41 3.29
N GLU A 102 -0.02 -9.24 3.33
CA GLU A 102 0.82 -9.39 4.50
C GLU A 102 1.67 -8.13 4.66
N ILE A 103 1.98 -7.75 5.89
CA ILE A 103 2.83 -6.59 6.19
C ILE A 103 4.09 -7.06 6.91
N GLU A 104 5.22 -6.57 6.42
CA GLU A 104 6.52 -6.72 7.03
C GLU A 104 7.14 -5.34 7.26
N VAL A 105 7.97 -5.23 8.30
CA VAL A 105 8.70 -4.00 8.61
C VAL A 105 10.17 -4.29 8.83
N CYS A 106 11.02 -3.35 8.48
CA CYS A 106 12.44 -3.39 8.82
C CYS A 106 12.92 -1.98 9.17
N ARG A 107 14.10 -1.92 9.77
CA ARG A 107 14.87 -0.69 9.90
C ARG A 107 16.13 -0.83 9.06
N SER A 108 16.31 0.05 8.09
CA SER A 108 17.44 0.03 7.18
C SER A 108 17.81 1.45 6.76
N ASP A 109 19.10 1.69 6.54
CA ASP A 109 19.63 2.93 5.97
C ASP A 109 19.73 2.85 4.43
N ALA A 110 19.44 1.68 3.84
CA ALA A 110 19.43 1.49 2.40
C ALA A 110 18.21 2.17 1.76
N ALA A 111 18.40 2.72 0.54
CA ALA A 111 17.30 3.31 -0.21
C ALA A 111 16.21 2.28 -0.56
N VAL A 112 16.62 1.06 -0.94
CA VAL A 112 15.76 -0.11 -1.10
C VAL A 112 16.42 -1.25 -0.32
N PRO A 113 15.84 -1.68 0.82
CA PRO A 113 16.39 -2.78 1.61
C PRO A 113 16.29 -4.11 0.88
N GLY A 114 17.36 -4.92 0.93
CA GLY A 114 17.36 -6.29 0.42
C GLY A 114 16.69 -7.28 1.38
N ASP A 115 16.67 -8.55 0.99
CA ASP A 115 16.07 -9.64 1.78
C ASP A 115 16.75 -9.86 3.14
N ASP A 116 18.03 -9.49 3.26
CA ASP A 116 18.86 -9.60 4.47
C ASP A 116 18.70 -8.41 5.43
N ALA A 117 17.82 -7.45 5.13
CA ALA A 117 17.58 -6.26 5.95
C ALA A 117 16.85 -6.53 7.29
N GLY A 118 16.64 -7.80 7.66
CA GLY A 118 15.99 -8.19 8.89
C GLY A 118 14.50 -7.84 8.90
N TRP A 119 13.80 -8.10 7.79
CA TRP A 119 12.34 -7.95 7.71
C TRP A 119 11.63 -8.80 8.76
N ILE A 120 10.72 -8.17 9.49
CA ILE A 120 9.90 -8.80 10.51
C ILE A 120 8.46 -8.80 10.00
N LYS A 121 7.89 -10.00 9.88
CA LYS A 121 6.48 -10.17 9.59
C LYS A 121 5.64 -9.74 10.79
N VAL A 122 4.84 -8.70 10.62
CA VAL A 122 3.99 -8.14 11.69
C VAL A 122 2.53 -8.59 11.57
N THR A 123 2.12 -9.12 10.42
CA THR A 123 0.79 -9.71 10.23
C THR A 123 0.87 -11.10 9.62
N GLY A 124 -0.11 -11.96 9.92
CA GLY A 124 -0.42 -13.08 9.01
C GLY A 124 -1.07 -12.59 7.72
N ARG A 125 -1.46 -13.51 6.84
CA ARG A 125 -2.24 -13.18 5.63
C ARG A 125 -3.62 -12.64 6.01
N LEU A 126 -3.82 -11.35 5.78
CA LEU A 126 -5.09 -10.66 5.96
C LEU A 126 -5.97 -10.93 4.74
N ALA A 127 -7.21 -11.36 4.96
CA ALA A 127 -8.19 -11.45 3.88
C ALA A 127 -8.71 -10.05 3.52
N LEU A 128 -8.72 -9.72 2.24
CA LEU A 128 -9.22 -8.45 1.73
C LEU A 128 -10.50 -8.66 0.93
N LYS A 129 -11.32 -7.62 0.87
CA LYS A 129 -12.49 -7.51 0.01
C LYS A 129 -12.29 -6.34 -0.94
N GLY A 130 -13.01 -6.34 -2.05
CA GLY A 130 -13.00 -5.20 -2.96
C GLY A 130 -13.85 -4.07 -2.42
N ASP A 131 -13.41 -2.84 -2.65
CA ASP A 131 -14.08 -1.62 -2.17
C ASP A 131 -14.28 -1.62 -0.65
N ASP A 132 -13.24 -2.05 0.06
CA ASP A 132 -13.22 -2.18 1.50
C ASP A 132 -11.94 -1.54 2.08
N ARG A 133 -12.00 -1.24 3.38
CA ARG A 133 -10.92 -0.64 4.13
C ARG A 133 -10.76 -1.36 5.45
N ILE A 134 -9.56 -1.86 5.68
CA ILE A 134 -9.21 -2.52 6.94
C ILE A 134 -8.13 -1.75 7.68
N TYR A 135 -8.21 -1.80 9.00
CA TYR A 135 -7.18 -1.33 9.91
C TYR A 135 -6.60 -2.50 10.69
N VAL A 136 -5.28 -2.50 10.83
CA VAL A 136 -4.52 -3.53 11.51
C VAL A 136 -3.70 -2.85 12.59
N PRO A 137 -4.04 -2.99 13.89
CA PRO A 137 -3.23 -2.44 14.97
C PRO A 137 -1.89 -3.18 15.14
#